data_AF-A0A7Y7J0V1-F1
#
_entry.id   AF-A0A7Y7J0V1-F1
#
_cell.length_a   1.000
_cell.length_b   1.000
_cell.length_c   1.000
_cell.angle_alpha   90.00
_cell.angle_beta   90.00
_cell.angle_gamma   90.00
#
_symmetry.space_group_name_H-M   'P 1'
#
loop_
_entity.id
_entity.type
_entity.pdbx_description
1 polymer ?
#
loop_
_entity_poly.entity_id
_entity_poly.type
_entity_poly.pdbx_seq_one_letter_code
_entity_poly.pdbx_strand_id
1 'polypeptide(L)' 'MPGLVLASASPRRRDLLAQIGLQPRRIVAADLDETPLAGELP' A
#
# COMPACT_ATOMS: atom_id res chain seq x y z
N MET A 1 -9.37 -9.17 -16.48
CA MET A 1 -8.59 -7.92 -16.39
C MET A 1 -7.90 -7.86 -15.03
N PRO A 2 -6.64 -7.42 -14.94
CA PRO A 2 -5.97 -7.25 -13.66
C PRO A 2 -6.65 -6.12 -12.87
N GLY A 3 -6.77 -6.30 -11.55
CA GLY A 3 -7.36 -5.31 -10.63
C GLY A 3 -6.30 -4.78 -9.68
N LEU A 4 -6.50 -3.57 -9.17
CA LEU A 4 -5.61 -2.95 -8.18
C LEU A 4 -5.60 -3.76 -6.88
N VAL A 5 -4.41 -4.00 -6.32
CA VAL A 5 -4.22 -4.62 -4.99
C VAL A 5 -3.55 -3.60 -4.08
N LEU A 6 -4.13 -3.35 -2.90
CA LEU A 6 -3.51 -2.53 -1.86
C LEU A 6 -2.63 -3.41 -0.98
N ALA A 7 -1.32 -3.41 -1.23
CA ALA A 7 -0.32 -4.10 -0.41
C ALA A 7 0.01 -3.32 0.88
N SER A 8 -1.02 -2.91 1.63
CA SER A 8 -0.84 -2.24 2.91
C SER A 8 -2.01 -2.51 3.85
N ALA A 9 -1.69 -2.77 5.12
CA ALA A 9 -2.67 -2.86 6.19
C ALA A 9 -3.18 -1.50 6.69
N SER A 10 -2.65 -0.38 6.18
CA SER A 10 -2.97 0.97 6.66
C SER A 10 -4.40 1.40 6.26
N PRO A 11 -5.30 1.66 7.23
CA PRO A 11 -6.64 2.18 6.93
C PRO A 11 -6.58 3.52 6.18
N ARG A 12 -5.61 4.38 6.54
CA ARG A 12 -5.40 5.69 5.89
C ARG A 12 -5.12 5.56 4.40
N ARG A 13 -4.34 4.55 3.97
CA ARG A 13 -4.05 4.33 2.55
C ARG A 13 -5.29 3.88 1.77
N ARG A 14 -6.16 3.07 2.38
CA ARG A 14 -7.46 2.71 1.80
C ARG A 14 -8.34 3.95 1.63
N ASP A 15 -8.38 4.81 2.63
CA ASP A 15 -9.21 6.01 2.60
C ASP A 15 -8.72 7.00 1.53
N LEU A 16 -7.40 7.12 1.30
CA LEU A 16 -6.83 7.91 0.22
C LEU A 16 -7.22 7.39 -1.17
N LEU A 17 -7.22 6.07 -1.39
CA LEU A 17 -7.71 5.49 -2.64
C LEU A 17 -9.20 5.82 -2.86
N ALA A 18 -10.00 5.76 -1.79
CA ALA A 18 -11.41 6.11 -1.87
C ALA A 18 -11.64 7.59 -2.25
N GLN A 19 -10.80 8.51 -1.77
CA GLN A 19 -10.89 9.94 -2.14
C GLN A 19 -10.70 10.19 -3.64
N ILE A 20 -9.93 9.35 -4.32
CA ILE A 20 -9.70 9.43 -5.78
C ILE A 20 -10.61 8.46 -6.57
N GLY A 21 -11.63 7.88 -5.94
CA GLY A 21 -12.60 6.99 -6.58
C GLY A 21 -12.08 5.60 -6.91
N LEU A 22 -10.95 5.17 -6.33
CA LEU A 22 -10.40 3.83 -6.52
C LEU A 22 -10.75 2.91 -5.36
N GLN A 23 -11.27 1.73 -5.70
CA GLN A 23 -11.45 0.63 -4.75
C GLN A 23 -10.50 -0.52 -5.12
N PRO A 24 -9.57 -0.91 -4.23
CA PRO A 24 -8.71 -2.04 -4.48
C PRO A 24 -9.54 -3.33 -4.47
N ARG A 25 -9.25 -4.23 -5.41
CA ARG A 25 -9.88 -5.55 -5.50
C ARG A 25 -9.48 -6.46 -4.35
N ARG A 26 -8.29 -6.24 -3.79
CA ARG A 26 -7.76 -6.98 -2.64
C ARG A 26 -6.92 -6.04 -1.77
N ILE A 27 -6.95 -6.29 -0.47
CA ILE A 27 -6.04 -5.67 0.50
C ILE A 27 -5.18 -6.79 1.08
N VAL A 28 -3.87 -6.63 1.05
CA VAL A 28 -2.90 -7.59 1.56
C VAL A 28 -1.92 -6.81 2.45
N ALA A 29 -1.71 -7.24 3.69
CA ALA A 29 -0.67 -6.66 4.51
C ALA A 29 0.70 -6.99 3.91
N ALA A 30 1.54 -5.98 3.72
CA ALA A 30 2.94 -6.21 3.37
C ALA A 30 3.70 -6.59 4.65
N ASP A 31 4.32 -7.76 4.63
CA ASP A 31 5.25 -8.23 5.66
C ASP A 31 6.65 -8.15 5.06
N LEU A 32 7.24 -6.96 5.17
CA LEU A 32 8.52 -6.61 4.56
C LEU A 32 9.38 -5.89 5.60
N ASP A 33 10.69 -6.10 5.54
CA ASP A 33 11.65 -5.34 6.32
C ASP A 33 11.78 -3.93 5.71
N GLU A 34 11.32 -2.92 6.43
CA GLU A 34 11.41 -1.52 6.04
C GLU A 34 12.71 -0.86 6.59
N THR A 35 13.63 -1.63 7.17
CA THR A 35 14.92 -1.11 7.65
C THR A 35 15.69 -0.49 6.49
N PRO A 36 16.05 0.81 6.55
CA PRO A 36 16.82 1.44 5.49
C PRO A 36 18.15 0.74 5.28
N LEU A 37 18.53 0.58 4.01
CA LEU A 37 19.84 0.04 3.67
C LEU A 37 20.95 1.09 3.88
N ALA A 38 22.19 0.61 3.99
CA ALA A 38 23.34 1.48 4.14
C ALA A 38 23.49 2.42 2.94
N GLY A 39 23.43 3.73 3.20
CA GLY A 39 23.51 4.77 2.18
C GLY A 39 22.18 5.20 1.57
N GLU A 40 21.04 4.67 2.06
CA GLU A 40 19.73 5.18 1.66
C GLU A 40 19.49 6.59 2.21
N LEU A 41 18.87 7.42 1.37
CA LEU A 41 18.39 8.74 1.78
C LEU A 41 17.03 8.59 2.47
N PRO A 42 16.76 9.37 3.54
CA PRO A 42 15.45 9.39 4.19
C PRO A 42 14.33 9.95 3.30
#